data_AF-A0A0B1SMW4-F1
#
_entry.id   AF-A0A0B1SMW4-F1
#
_cell.length_a   1.000
_cell.length_b   1.000
_cell.length_c   1.000
_cell.angle_alpha   90.00
_cell.angle_beta   90.00
_cell.angle_gamma   90.00
#
_symmetry.space_group_name_H-M   'P 1'
#
loop_
_entity.id
_entity.type
_entity.pdbx_description
1 polymer ?
#
loop_
_entity_poly.entity_id
_entity_poly.type
_entity_poly.pdbx_seq_one_letter_code
_entity_poly.pdbx_strand_id
1 'polypeptide(L)'
;MYPAARGTNGQAMICGPPTLFPPDGSHSTSPAPSKNSPKLNEDGCPKDHKCVMGAFFGFCCSKANEDRWNAAYHPRCPNGRKPYSEMRDGWEEIRFGKSCKDNFCPSGYECQEADIFSYCC
;
A
#
# COMPACT_ATOMS: atom_id res chain seq x y z
N MET A 1 3.93 2.64 -3.33
CA MET A 1 4.06 2.85 -1.88
C MET A 1 4.19 4.33 -1.57
N TYR A 2 3.27 4.87 -0.77
CA TYR A 2 3.48 6.15 -0.10
C TYR A 2 4.43 5.96 1.10
N PRO A 3 5.12 7.02 1.55
CA PRO A 3 6.11 6.90 2.61
C PRO A 3 5.47 6.41 3.92
N ALA A 4 6.21 5.56 4.63
CA ALA A 4 5.84 5.11 5.97
C ALA A 4 5.66 6.32 6.91
N ALA A 5 4.70 6.21 7.83
CA ALA A 5 4.49 7.23 8.84
C ALA A 5 5.74 7.36 9.70
N ARG A 6 6.16 8.59 9.94
CA ARG A 6 7.34 8.89 10.76
C ARG A 6 6.90 9.27 12.16
N GLY A 7 7.56 8.70 13.17
CA GLY A 7 7.41 9.11 14.55
C GLY A 7 8.01 10.49 14.80
N THR A 8 7.90 10.98 16.04
CA THR A 8 8.41 12.29 16.48
C THR A 8 9.91 12.49 16.26
N ASN A 9 10.65 11.38 16.12
CA ASN A 9 12.09 11.37 15.90
C ASN A 9 12.46 11.27 14.41
N GLY A 10 11.48 11.39 13.50
CA GLY A 10 11.67 11.25 12.05
C GLY A 10 11.87 9.81 11.55
N GLN A 11 11.91 8.81 12.45
CA GLN A 11 12.04 7.39 12.09
C GLN A 11 10.70 6.82 11.66
N ALA A 12 10.71 5.90 10.67
CA ALA A 12 9.51 5.19 10.25
C ALA A 12 8.95 4.33 11.39
N MET A 13 7.64 4.43 11.63
CA MET A 13 6.94 3.59 12.59
C MET A 13 6.76 2.20 11.98
N ILE A 14 7.33 1.21 12.66
CA ILE A 14 7.29 -0.21 12.28
C ILE A 14 6.23 -0.94 13.12
N CYS A 15 5.63 -1.95 12.51
CA CYS A 15 4.59 -2.80 13.07
C CYS A 15 4.85 -4.27 12.69
N GLY A 16 4.34 -5.20 13.50
CA GLY A 16 4.59 -6.63 13.33
C GLY A 16 5.94 -7.10 13.94
N PRO A 17 6.05 -8.39 14.29
CA PRO A 17 7.27 -8.92 14.90
C PRO A 17 8.40 -9.00 13.87
N PRO A 18 9.67 -8.81 14.28
CA PRO A 18 10.82 -9.14 13.44
C PRO A 18 10.84 -10.66 13.24
N THR A 19 10.53 -11.15 12.05
CA THR A 19 10.39 -12.59 11.75
C THR A 19 11.73 -13.34 11.63
N LEU A 20 12.70 -13.07 12.51
CA LEU A 20 14.03 -13.68 12.46
C LEU A 20 14.48 -14.39 13.75
N PHE A 21 13.61 -14.57 14.75
CA PHE A 21 13.98 -15.31 15.97
C PHE A 21 12.97 -16.41 16.36
N PRO A 22 13.46 -17.57 16.83
CA PRO A 22 12.64 -18.74 17.18
C PRO A 22 11.79 -18.48 18.45
N PRO A 23 10.85 -19.39 18.81
CA PRO A 23 9.65 -19.03 19.55
C PRO A 23 9.93 -18.95 21.05
N ASP A 24 10.11 -17.74 21.55
CA ASP A 24 9.92 -17.46 22.97
C ASP A 24 8.84 -16.39 23.13
N GLY A 25 7.62 -16.88 23.36
CA GLY A 25 6.73 -16.45 24.44
C GLY A 25 6.53 -14.96 24.78
N SER A 26 6.85 -13.99 23.92
CA SER A 26 6.65 -12.58 24.24
C SER A 26 5.90 -11.84 23.14
N HIS A 27 4.66 -11.49 23.48
CA HIS A 27 3.86 -10.47 22.85
C HIS A 27 4.66 -9.19 22.59
N SER A 28 4.40 -8.57 21.43
CA SER A 28 4.59 -7.14 21.13
C SER A 28 5.85 -6.47 21.71
N THR A 29 6.92 -6.44 20.94
CA THR A 29 7.89 -5.33 21.02
C THR A 29 7.30 -4.08 20.35
N SER A 30 6.21 -3.57 20.92
CA SER A 30 5.99 -2.13 20.90
C SER A 30 7.12 -1.48 21.70
N PRO A 31 7.72 -0.36 21.25
CA PRO A 31 8.50 0.46 22.16
C PRO A 31 7.58 0.84 23.33
N ALA A 32 8.13 0.78 24.54
CA ALA A 32 7.43 1.04 25.79
C ALA A 32 6.42 2.21 25.71
N PRO A 33 5.27 2.14 26.40
CA PRO A 33 4.30 3.21 26.42
C PRO A 33 4.93 4.43 27.11
N SER A 34 5.46 5.36 26.31
CA SER A 34 5.72 6.71 26.81
C SER A 34 4.37 7.27 27.25
N LYS A 35 4.27 7.74 28.49
CA LYS A 35 3.05 8.19 29.19
C LYS A 35 2.27 9.34 28.52
N ASN A 36 2.63 9.70 27.29
CA ASN A 36 1.95 10.64 26.40
C ASN A 36 1.70 10.00 25.01
N SER A 37 1.33 8.71 24.93
CA SER A 37 1.13 8.03 23.65
C SER A 37 -0.27 8.29 23.07
N PRO A 38 -0.39 8.77 21.82
CA PRO A 38 -1.67 8.85 21.13
C PRO A 38 -2.29 7.43 21.02
N LYS A 39 -3.62 7.33 21.11
CA LYS A 39 -4.35 6.05 21.05
C LYS A 39 -3.90 5.22 19.83
N LEU A 40 -3.20 4.11 20.09
CA LEU A 40 -2.77 3.13 19.10
C LEU A 40 -3.88 2.10 18.80
N ASN A 41 -3.81 1.50 17.62
CA ASN A 41 -4.62 0.38 17.13
C ASN A 41 -4.08 -0.96 17.62
N GLU A 42 -4.85 -2.03 17.40
CA GLU A 42 -4.44 -3.42 17.68
C GLU A 42 -3.12 -3.80 16.99
N ASP A 43 -2.82 -3.20 15.84
CA ASP A 43 -1.59 -3.41 15.08
C ASP A 43 -0.38 -2.61 15.60
N GLY A 44 -0.52 -1.83 16.68
CA GLY A 44 0.55 -0.98 17.21
C GLY A 44 0.82 0.31 16.40
N CYS A 45 -0.08 0.65 15.47
CA CYS A 45 -0.03 1.90 14.68
C CYS A 45 -1.04 2.95 15.21
N PRO A 46 -0.85 4.25 14.97
CA PRO A 46 -1.84 5.29 15.32
C PRO A 46 -3.22 4.99 14.72
N LYS A 47 -4.31 5.47 15.33
CA LYS A 47 -5.69 5.17 14.91
C LYS A 47 -5.98 5.26 13.41
N ASP A 48 -5.41 6.25 12.75
CA ASP A 48 -5.61 6.49 11.31
C ASP A 48 -4.59 5.76 10.40
N HIS A 49 -3.82 4.82 10.96
CA HIS A 49 -2.75 4.09 10.28
C HIS A 49 -2.95 2.59 10.35
N LYS A 50 -2.65 1.92 9.24
CA LYS A 50 -2.71 0.47 9.07
C LYS A 50 -1.29 -0.09 8.99
N CYS A 51 -1.09 -1.29 9.54
CA CYS A 51 0.15 -2.01 9.37
C CYS A 51 0.24 -2.63 7.97
N VAL A 52 1.25 -2.24 7.21
CA VAL A 52 1.53 -2.76 5.87
C VAL A 52 2.81 -3.59 5.97
N MET A 53 2.67 -4.91 5.84
CA MET A 53 3.80 -5.82 5.87
C MET A 53 4.64 -5.68 4.61
N GLY A 54 5.88 -5.21 4.76
CA GLY A 54 6.89 -5.27 3.72
C GLY A 54 7.58 -6.64 3.70
N ALA A 55 8.67 -6.75 2.92
CA ALA A 55 9.41 -8.00 2.79
C ALA A 55 10.07 -8.51 4.09
N PHE A 56 10.37 -7.62 5.04
CA PHE A 56 11.07 -7.96 6.29
C PHE A 56 10.46 -7.35 7.56
N PHE A 57 9.80 -6.20 7.44
CA PHE A 57 9.18 -5.48 8.55
C PHE A 57 7.86 -4.89 8.07
N GLY A 58 6.87 -4.79 8.96
CA GLY A 58 5.68 -4.00 8.69
C GLY A 58 5.91 -2.53 8.97
N PHE A 59 5.30 -1.66 8.19
CA PHE A 59 5.32 -0.21 8.39
C PHE A 59 3.91 0.30 8.65
N CYS A 60 3.78 1.26 9.56
CA CYS A 60 2.54 1.99 9.74
C CYS A 60 2.35 2.97 8.59
N CYS A 61 1.39 2.71 7.70
CA CYS A 61 0.99 3.60 6.61
C CYS A 61 -0.37 4.22 6.92
N SER A 62 -0.61 5.44 6.45
CA SER A 62 -1.94 6.07 6.61
C SER A 62 -3.00 5.23 5.89
N LYS A 63 -4.10 4.94 6.59
CA LYS A 63 -5.20 4.14 6.04
C LYS A 63 -5.77 4.76 4.75
N ALA A 64 -5.92 6.08 4.73
CA ALA A 64 -6.39 6.80 3.54
C ALA A 64 -5.49 6.60 2.32
N ASN A 65 -4.16 6.47 2.52
CA ASN A 65 -3.22 6.24 1.44
C ASN A 65 -3.27 4.81 0.94
N GLU A 66 -3.39 3.83 1.85
CA GLU A 66 -3.56 2.42 1.49
C GLU A 66 -4.86 2.19 0.74
N ASP A 67 -5.96 2.81 1.17
CA ASP A 67 -7.25 2.74 0.47
C ASP A 67 -7.15 3.37 -0.93
N ARG A 68 -6.46 4.53 -1.07
CA ARG A 68 -6.22 5.16 -2.38
C ARG A 68 -5.36 4.29 -3.29
N TRP A 69 -4.32 3.65 -2.74
CA TRP A 69 -3.45 2.75 -3.49
C TRP A 69 -4.20 1.49 -3.94
N ASN A 70 -4.98 0.89 -3.04
CA ASN A 70 -5.81 -0.27 -3.37
C ASN A 70 -6.82 0.06 -4.46
N ALA A 71 -7.50 1.20 -4.36
CA ALA A 71 -8.42 1.68 -5.39
C ALA A 71 -7.71 1.93 -6.73
N ALA A 72 -6.49 2.50 -6.70
CA ALA A 72 -5.70 2.72 -7.91
C ALA A 72 -5.16 1.42 -8.54
N TYR A 73 -4.97 0.36 -7.75
CA TYR A 73 -4.57 -0.96 -8.22
C TYR A 73 -5.75 -1.79 -8.75
N HIS A 74 -6.99 -1.40 -8.41
CA HIS A 74 -8.21 -1.98 -8.92
C HIS A 74 -9.08 -0.93 -9.63
N PRO A 75 -8.58 -0.27 -10.69
CA PRO A 75 -9.35 0.73 -11.40
C PRO A 75 -10.52 0.08 -12.14
N ARG A 76 -11.60 0.83 -12.32
CA ARG A 76 -12.78 0.42 -13.10
C ARG A 76 -12.98 1.40 -14.24
N CYS A 77 -13.18 0.88 -15.45
CA CYS A 77 -13.48 1.75 -16.59
C CYS A 77 -14.88 2.36 -16.44
N PRO A 78 -15.08 3.61 -16.88
CA PRO A 78 -16.38 4.29 -16.82
C PRO A 78 -17.47 3.55 -17.61
N ASN A 79 -17.07 2.83 -18.67
CA ASN A 79 -17.96 2.02 -19.49
C ASN A 79 -18.36 0.66 -18.86
N GLY A 80 -17.99 0.41 -17.59
CA GLY A 80 -18.25 -0.86 -16.91
C GLY A 80 -17.38 -2.03 -17.40
N ARG A 81 -16.48 -1.78 -18.35
CA ARG A 81 -15.49 -2.76 -18.82
C ARG A 81 -14.36 -2.92 -17.80
N LYS A 82 -13.70 -4.08 -17.85
CA LYS A 82 -12.46 -4.28 -17.11
C LYS A 82 -11.34 -3.47 -17.77
N PRO A 83 -10.42 -2.89 -16.99
CA PRO A 83 -9.23 -2.24 -17.54
C PRO A 83 -8.40 -3.26 -18.32
N TYR A 84 -7.62 -2.77 -19.29
CA TYR A 84 -6.75 -3.63 -20.07
C TYR A 84 -5.77 -4.38 -19.18
N SER A 85 -5.75 -5.69 -19.36
CA SER A 85 -4.94 -6.62 -18.61
C SER A 85 -4.17 -7.53 -19.55
N GLU A 86 -2.95 -7.86 -19.15
CA GLU A 86 -2.07 -8.76 -19.87
C GLU A 86 -1.79 -9.98 -19.02
N MET A 87 -1.75 -11.15 -19.67
CA MET A 87 -1.37 -12.37 -19.01
C MET A 87 0.15 -12.40 -18.85
N ARG A 88 0.62 -12.30 -17.61
CA ARG A 88 2.03 -12.43 -17.24
C ARG A 88 2.19 -13.58 -16.26
N ASP A 89 3.11 -14.48 -16.58
CA ASP A 89 3.47 -15.61 -15.71
C ASP A 89 2.30 -16.48 -15.21
N GLY A 90 1.20 -16.53 -15.98
CA GLY A 90 0.01 -17.33 -15.67
C GLY A 90 -1.07 -16.61 -14.85
N TRP A 91 -0.89 -15.33 -14.55
CA TRP A 91 -1.93 -14.48 -13.95
C TRP A 91 -2.23 -13.25 -14.81
N GLU A 92 -3.42 -12.70 -14.63
CA GLU A 92 -3.88 -11.50 -15.34
C GLU A 92 -3.44 -10.25 -14.56
N GLU A 93 -2.51 -9.48 -15.12
CA GLU A 93 -2.06 -8.20 -14.56
C GLU A 93 -2.63 -7.03 -15.33
N ILE A 94 -3.24 -6.07 -14.63
CA ILE A 94 -3.68 -4.82 -15.25
C ILE A 94 -2.44 -4.05 -15.71
N ARG A 95 -2.46 -3.57 -16.96
CA ARG A 95 -1.38 -2.75 -17.48
C ARG A 95 -1.49 -1.33 -16.93
N PHE A 96 -0.53 -0.98 -16.08
CA PHE A 96 -0.39 0.37 -15.54
C PHE A 96 0.73 1.13 -16.24
N GLY A 97 0.49 2.42 -16.46
CA GLY A 97 1.49 3.39 -16.89
C GLY A 97 1.64 4.51 -15.87
N LYS A 98 2.75 5.24 -15.96
CA LYS A 98 2.98 6.40 -15.08
C LYS A 98 2.13 7.58 -15.53
N SER A 99 2.09 7.86 -16.84
CA SER A 99 1.23 8.87 -17.44
C SER A 99 0.73 8.39 -18.79
N CYS A 100 -0.43 8.91 -19.23
CA CYS A 100 -0.91 8.72 -20.59
C CYS A 100 0.05 9.23 -21.67
N LYS A 101 0.98 10.13 -21.31
CA LYS A 101 2.06 10.58 -22.20
C LYS A 101 3.01 9.47 -22.64
N ASP A 102 3.09 8.38 -21.86
CA ASP A 102 3.97 7.25 -22.15
C ASP A 102 3.42 6.33 -23.26
N ASN A 103 2.21 6.59 -23.80
CA ASN A 103 1.58 5.84 -24.89
C ASN A 103 1.65 4.30 -24.72
N PHE A 104 1.42 3.82 -23.49
CA PHE A 104 1.49 2.40 -23.14
C PHE A 104 0.20 1.62 -23.46
N CYS A 105 -0.88 2.32 -23.81
CA CYS A 105 -2.15 1.72 -24.16
C CYS A 105 -2.14 1.15 -25.58
N PRO A 106 -2.61 -0.10 -25.79
CA PRO A 106 -2.71 -0.69 -27.10
C PRO A 106 -3.83 -0.05 -27.93
N SER A 107 -3.79 -0.25 -29.25
CA SER A 107 -4.81 0.25 -30.17
C SER A 107 -6.21 -0.22 -29.78
N GLY A 108 -7.14 0.72 -29.69
CA GLY A 108 -8.53 0.45 -29.31
C GLY A 108 -8.84 0.63 -27.81
N TYR A 109 -7.85 1.01 -27.01
CA TYR A 109 -8.01 1.43 -25.62
C TYR A 109 -7.65 2.91 -25.47
N GLU A 110 -8.46 3.64 -24.72
CA GLU A 110 -8.23 5.01 -24.30
C GLU A 110 -7.44 5.03 -22.99
N CYS A 111 -6.51 5.99 -22.86
CA CYS A 111 -5.77 6.13 -21.63
C CYS A 111 -6.56 6.95 -20.61
N GLN A 112 -6.71 6.39 -19.41
CA GLN A 112 -7.31 7.05 -18.26
C GLN A 112 -6.20 7.48 -17.31
N GLU A 113 -5.97 8.79 -17.23
CA GLU A 113 -4.99 9.37 -16.30
C GLU A 113 -5.57 9.37 -14.88
N ALA A 114 -4.93 8.66 -13.97
CA ALA A 114 -5.30 8.63 -12.56
C ALA A 114 -4.13 9.12 -11.68
N ASP A 115 -4.45 9.51 -10.45
CA ASP A 115 -3.50 10.16 -9.54
C ASP A 115 -2.26 9.32 -9.18
N ILE A 116 -2.39 8.00 -9.18
CA ILE A 116 -1.30 7.08 -8.80
C ILE A 116 -0.77 6.34 -10.03
N PHE A 117 -1.66 5.72 -10.78
CA PHE A 117 -1.35 4.95 -11.97
C PHE A 117 -2.33 5.32 -13.07
N SER A 118 -1.81 5.62 -14.26
CA SER A 118 -2.63 5.65 -15.45
C SER A 118 -2.94 4.22 -15.89
N TYR A 119 -4.12 3.99 -16.44
CA TYR A 119 -4.54 2.67 -16.92
C TYR A 119 -5.26 2.80 -18.26
N CYS A 120 -5.45 1.69 -18.95
CA CYS A 120 -6.08 1.68 -20.26
C CYS A 120 -7.50 1.11 -20.19
N CYS A 121 -8.43 1.81 -20.83
CA CYS A 121 -9.83 1.46 -21.01
C CYS A 121 -10.20 1.82 -22.44
#